data_AF-A0A1V6K129-F1
#
_entry.id   AF-A0A1V6K129-F1
#
_cell.length_a   1.000
_cell.length_b   1.000
_cell.length_c   1.000
_cell.angle_alpha   90.00
_cell.angle_beta   90.00
_cell.angle_gamma   90.00
#
_symmetry.space_group_name_H-M   'P 1'
#
loop_
_entity.id
_entity.type
_entity.pdbx_description
1 polymer ?
#
loop_
_entity_poly.entity_id
_entity_poly.type
_entity_poly.pdbx_seq_one_letter_code
_entity_poly.pdbx_strand_id
1 'polypeptide(L)'
;MKRLLKSMFVLLLILSACGQSSEERAVRTAYNELTDNLESGDFDAVFNQMSSNTRTFLDDLASAFEFYGMGWGETGSEFLAGILSGIDMSDLSRNIKSVTFTSATRADVVTATDDGDETMTFVLEDGEWKLDFEDFMKGAIDEGLAGSGITVDDIIAREIQGDLGMGDTVSGTDFEVGSGSSSVRITNDLGSWDIWYVYVSPSEESQWGQDRLGSSGILSPGNTITVKVAPGTYDIMVTDEDGDTYSRYGVDVGPNGYGWSVTLSDMD
;
A
#
# COMPACT_ATOMS: atom_id res chain seq x y z
N MET A 1 -2.07 -20.52 -61.74
CA MET A 1 -2.27 -20.96 -60.34
C MET A 1 -1.01 -20.84 -59.47
N LYS A 2 0.10 -21.56 -59.72
CA LYS A 2 1.32 -21.50 -58.88
C LYS A 2 2.00 -20.11 -58.79
N ARG A 3 1.94 -19.29 -59.86
CA ARG A 3 2.46 -17.90 -59.84
C ARG A 3 1.55 -16.92 -59.09
N LEU A 4 0.23 -17.09 -59.20
CA LEU A 4 -0.77 -16.31 -58.44
C LEU A 4 -0.69 -16.62 -56.94
N LEU A 5 -0.52 -17.89 -56.57
CA LEU A 5 -0.36 -18.30 -55.17
C LEU A 5 0.96 -17.77 -54.56
N LYS A 6 2.05 -17.76 -55.33
CA LYS A 6 3.34 -17.14 -54.91
C LYS A 6 3.22 -15.62 -54.76
N SER A 7 2.54 -14.93 -55.67
CA SER A 7 2.29 -13.48 -55.53
C SER A 7 1.34 -13.14 -54.39
N MET A 8 0.36 -13.98 -54.08
CA MET A 8 -0.55 -13.77 -52.95
C MET A 8 0.14 -14.04 -51.61
N PHE A 9 1.05 -15.02 -51.53
CA PHE A 9 1.87 -15.30 -50.35
C PHE A 9 2.94 -14.21 -50.11
N VAL A 10 3.52 -13.66 -51.18
CA VAL A 10 4.44 -12.51 -51.09
C VAL A 10 3.69 -11.23 -50.73
N LEU A 11 2.44 -11.03 -51.19
CA LEU A 11 1.60 -9.91 -50.77
C LEU A 11 1.15 -10.05 -49.31
N LEU A 12 0.85 -11.26 -48.83
CA LEU A 12 0.57 -11.55 -47.41
C LEU A 12 1.80 -11.32 -46.52
N LEU A 13 2.99 -11.71 -46.98
CA LEU A 13 4.25 -11.51 -46.26
C LEU A 13 4.70 -10.04 -46.26
N ILE A 14 4.44 -9.29 -47.35
CA ILE A 14 4.67 -7.85 -47.40
C ILE A 14 3.64 -7.11 -46.53
N LEU A 15 2.38 -7.57 -46.47
CA LEU A 15 1.39 -7.04 -45.53
C LEU A 15 1.70 -7.39 -44.07
N SER A 16 2.42 -8.47 -43.76
CA SER A 16 2.85 -8.76 -42.38
C SER A 16 4.12 -8.01 -41.95
N ALA A 17 5.02 -7.66 -42.86
CA ALA A 17 6.17 -6.80 -42.57
C ALA A 17 5.85 -5.29 -42.66
N CYS A 18 4.70 -4.94 -43.24
CA CYS A 18 4.14 -3.58 -43.36
C CYS A 18 2.78 -3.46 -42.64
N GLY A 19 2.43 -4.42 -41.77
CA GLY A 19 1.08 -4.63 -41.22
C GLY A 19 0.80 -3.96 -39.89
N GLN A 20 1.80 -3.28 -39.34
CA GLN A 20 1.63 -2.47 -38.15
C GLN A 20 1.00 -1.14 -38.53
N SER A 21 -0.19 -0.85 -38.00
CA SER A 21 -0.77 0.49 -38.10
C SER A 21 0.21 1.52 -37.52
N SER A 22 0.11 2.77 -37.96
CA SER A 22 0.84 3.89 -37.36
C SER A 22 0.70 3.88 -35.83
N GLU A 23 -0.48 3.53 -35.35
CA GLU A 23 -0.87 3.46 -33.96
C GLU A 23 -0.20 2.30 -33.23
N GLU A 24 -0.17 1.10 -33.81
CA GLU A 24 0.54 -0.03 -33.18
C GLU A 24 2.05 0.26 -33.08
N ARG A 25 2.63 0.93 -34.09
CA ARG A 25 4.03 1.38 -34.01
C ARG A 25 4.23 2.40 -32.88
N ALA A 26 3.31 3.36 -32.73
CA ALA A 26 3.37 4.36 -31.68
C ALA A 26 3.31 3.73 -30.27
N VAL A 27 2.41 2.76 -30.04
CA VAL A 27 2.33 2.03 -28.77
C VAL A 27 3.63 1.28 -28.48
N ARG A 28 4.20 0.61 -29.49
CA ARG A 28 5.49 -0.10 -29.31
C ARG A 28 6.65 0.84 -29.06
N THR A 29 6.66 2.01 -29.67
CA THR A 29 7.65 3.06 -29.37
C THR A 29 7.51 3.51 -27.93
N ALA A 30 6.30 3.85 -27.47
CA ALA A 30 6.05 4.25 -26.09
C ALA A 30 6.49 3.17 -25.08
N TYR A 31 6.19 1.90 -25.35
CA TYR A 31 6.66 0.79 -24.51
C TYR A 31 8.19 0.71 -24.45
N ASN A 32 8.88 0.74 -25.60
CA ASN A 32 10.33 0.60 -25.60
C ASN A 32 11.02 1.81 -24.94
N GLU A 33 10.50 3.02 -25.12
CA GLU A 33 11.00 4.23 -24.44
C GLU A 33 10.77 4.15 -22.92
N LEU A 34 9.62 3.64 -22.49
CA LEU A 34 9.36 3.35 -21.08
C LEU A 34 10.40 2.36 -20.52
N THR A 35 10.67 1.27 -21.23
CA THR A 35 11.69 0.30 -20.84
C THR A 35 13.08 0.93 -20.79
N ASP A 36 13.46 1.77 -21.77
CA ASP A 36 14.73 2.50 -21.77
C ASP A 36 14.86 3.39 -20.53
N ASN A 37 13.80 4.13 -20.19
CA ASN A 37 13.80 5.03 -19.04
C ASN A 37 13.89 4.25 -17.72
N LEU A 38 13.14 3.15 -17.58
CA LEU A 38 13.21 2.25 -16.42
C LEU A 38 14.61 1.64 -16.23
N GLU A 39 15.21 1.10 -17.30
CA GLU A 39 16.57 0.54 -17.27
C GLU A 39 17.63 1.59 -16.92
N SER A 40 17.42 2.84 -17.34
CA SER A 40 18.33 3.96 -17.05
C SER A 40 18.12 4.60 -15.67
N GLY A 41 17.02 4.27 -14.98
CA GLY A 41 16.64 4.88 -13.71
C GLY A 41 16.15 6.33 -13.83
N ASP A 42 15.74 6.77 -15.02
CA ASP A 42 15.16 8.10 -15.23
C ASP A 42 13.67 8.10 -14.83
N PHE A 43 13.42 8.04 -13.51
CA PHE A 43 12.07 7.91 -12.97
C PHE A 43 11.18 9.13 -13.22
N ASP A 44 11.77 10.31 -13.43
CA ASP A 44 11.02 11.49 -13.86
C ASP A 44 10.48 11.32 -15.29
N ALA A 45 11.29 10.76 -16.20
CA ALA A 45 10.83 10.44 -17.55
C ALA A 45 9.77 9.32 -17.52
N VAL A 46 9.97 8.27 -16.71
CA VAL A 46 8.98 7.20 -16.51
C VAL A 46 7.66 7.78 -16.00
N PHE A 47 7.70 8.61 -14.95
CA PHE A 47 6.51 9.24 -14.39
C PHE A 47 5.77 10.06 -15.45
N ASN A 48 6.47 10.86 -16.26
CA ASN A 48 5.86 11.65 -17.34
C ASN A 48 5.25 10.82 -18.48
N GLN A 49 5.72 9.57 -18.66
CA GLN A 49 5.14 8.61 -19.60
C GLN A 49 3.92 7.87 -19.04
N MET A 50 3.56 8.09 -17.78
CA MET A 50 2.32 7.56 -17.20
C MET A 50 1.12 8.45 -17.52
N SER A 51 -0.05 7.82 -17.60
CA SER A 51 -1.33 8.50 -17.81
C SER A 51 -1.63 9.51 -16.71
N SER A 52 -2.50 10.46 -17.01
CA SER A 52 -2.92 11.50 -16.06
C SER A 52 -3.57 10.92 -14.80
N ASN A 53 -4.38 9.85 -14.89
CA ASN A 53 -4.94 9.18 -13.71
C ASN A 53 -3.83 8.54 -12.86
N THR A 54 -2.89 7.81 -13.47
CA THR A 54 -1.81 7.11 -12.76
C THR A 54 -0.91 8.11 -12.05
N ARG A 55 -0.55 9.22 -12.70
CA ARG A 55 0.26 10.28 -12.06
C ARG A 55 -0.48 10.92 -10.89
N THR A 56 -1.75 11.26 -11.05
CA THR A 56 -2.58 11.83 -9.98
C THR A 56 -2.67 10.85 -8.80
N PHE A 57 -2.91 9.56 -9.09
CA PHE A 57 -2.96 8.52 -8.08
C PHE A 57 -1.63 8.37 -7.31
N LEU A 58 -0.49 8.42 -8.00
CA LEU A 58 0.83 8.38 -7.35
C LEU A 58 1.11 9.65 -6.53
N ASP A 59 0.68 10.84 -6.99
CA ASP A 59 0.78 12.08 -6.22
C ASP A 59 -0.10 12.02 -4.95
N ASP A 60 -1.31 11.47 -5.07
CA ASP A 60 -2.23 11.27 -3.94
C ASP A 60 -1.67 10.25 -2.94
N LEU A 61 -1.05 9.17 -3.42
CA LEU A 61 -0.34 8.20 -2.57
C LEU A 61 0.86 8.83 -1.88
N ALA A 62 1.71 9.57 -2.59
CA ALA A 62 2.84 10.29 -1.99
C ALA A 62 2.35 11.22 -0.88
N SER A 63 1.31 12.00 -1.16
CA SER A 63 0.67 12.93 -0.21
C SER A 63 0.02 12.22 0.98
N ALA A 64 -0.47 11.00 0.81
CA ALA A 64 -1.03 10.20 1.89
C ALA A 64 0.09 9.62 2.75
N PHE A 65 1.12 9.03 2.15
CA PHE A 65 2.25 8.44 2.85
C PHE A 65 3.02 9.50 3.64
N GLU A 66 3.25 10.69 3.08
CA GLU A 66 3.82 11.82 3.79
C GLU A 66 2.95 12.24 4.99
N PHE A 67 1.61 12.28 4.81
CA PHE A 67 0.68 12.58 5.90
C PHE A 67 0.78 11.57 7.06
N TYR A 68 1.07 10.30 6.75
CA TYR A 68 1.27 9.23 7.72
C TYR A 68 2.73 9.02 8.13
N GLY A 69 3.62 10.00 7.89
CA GLY A 69 5.02 9.95 8.32
C GLY A 69 5.94 9.04 7.50
N MET A 70 5.40 8.33 6.51
CA MET A 70 6.14 7.43 5.62
C MET A 70 6.78 8.25 4.50
N GLY A 71 7.92 8.87 4.80
CA GLY A 71 8.63 9.74 3.86
C GLY A 71 9.26 8.97 2.70
N TRP A 72 8.51 8.78 1.60
CA TRP A 72 8.96 8.13 0.36
C TRP A 72 9.06 9.12 -0.82
N GLY A 73 8.96 10.42 -0.55
CA GLY A 73 8.90 11.50 -1.54
C GLY A 73 7.68 12.39 -1.32
N GLU A 74 7.75 13.66 -1.74
CA GLU A 74 6.64 14.64 -1.66
C GLU A 74 5.81 14.65 -2.96
N THR A 75 6.33 14.03 -4.01
CA THR A 75 5.71 13.96 -5.34
C THR A 75 5.57 12.52 -5.81
N GLY A 76 4.65 12.27 -6.73
CA GLY A 76 4.45 10.95 -7.32
C GLY A 76 5.69 10.41 -8.05
N SER A 77 6.54 11.27 -8.62
CA SER A 77 7.79 10.81 -9.25
C SER A 77 8.84 10.40 -8.23
N GLU A 78 8.97 11.12 -7.11
CA GLU A 78 9.83 10.73 -6.00
C GLU A 78 9.33 9.45 -5.32
N PHE A 79 8.01 9.34 -5.11
CA PHE A 79 7.38 8.14 -4.57
C PHE A 79 7.61 6.92 -5.47
N LEU A 80 7.44 7.08 -6.79
CA LEU A 80 7.77 6.06 -7.78
C LEU A 80 9.24 5.66 -7.71
N ALA A 81 10.15 6.64 -7.67
CA ALA A 81 11.58 6.38 -7.53
C ALA A 81 11.90 5.62 -6.23
N GLY A 82 11.23 5.95 -5.13
CA GLY A 82 11.34 5.24 -3.85
C GLY A 82 10.94 3.78 -3.95
N ILE A 83 9.76 3.49 -4.51
CA ILE A 83 9.24 2.11 -4.69
C ILE A 83 10.14 1.29 -5.59
N LEU A 84 10.61 1.88 -6.69
CA LEU A 84 11.44 1.17 -7.67
C LEU A 84 12.92 1.13 -7.28
N SER A 85 13.33 1.84 -6.22
CA SER A 85 14.71 1.84 -5.76
C SER A 85 15.12 0.44 -5.30
N GLY A 86 16.26 -0.03 -5.80
CA GLY A 86 16.78 -1.36 -5.45
C GLY A 86 16.15 -2.54 -6.21
N ILE A 87 15.14 -2.29 -7.06
CA ILE A 87 14.67 -3.29 -8.02
C ILE A 87 15.63 -3.31 -9.22
N ASP A 88 16.07 -4.51 -9.61
CA ASP A 88 16.88 -4.68 -10.82
C ASP A 88 15.97 -4.60 -12.05
N MET A 89 16.10 -3.50 -12.80
CA MET A 89 15.33 -3.25 -14.03
C MET A 89 16.05 -3.74 -15.28
N SER A 90 17.25 -4.33 -15.16
CA SER A 90 18.06 -4.69 -16.34
C SER A 90 17.50 -5.88 -17.15
N ASP A 91 16.58 -6.65 -16.55
CA ASP A 91 15.96 -7.83 -17.17
C ASP A 91 14.56 -7.56 -17.74
N LEU A 92 14.16 -6.29 -17.87
CA LEU A 92 12.85 -5.95 -18.45
C LEU A 92 12.73 -6.47 -19.89
N SER A 93 11.68 -7.26 -20.14
CA SER A 93 11.50 -7.88 -21.45
C SER A 93 11.13 -6.85 -22.51
N ARG A 94 11.90 -6.86 -23.61
CA ARG A 94 11.59 -6.11 -24.84
C ARG A 94 10.88 -6.97 -25.88
N ASN A 95 10.57 -8.22 -25.53
CA ASN A 95 9.94 -9.18 -26.44
C ASN A 95 8.42 -9.02 -26.46
N ILE A 96 7.94 -7.99 -27.16
CA ILE A 96 6.50 -7.75 -27.32
C ILE A 96 5.88 -8.82 -28.23
N LYS A 97 5.09 -9.73 -27.64
CA LYS A 97 4.32 -10.77 -28.33
C LYS A 97 3.17 -10.19 -29.14
N SER A 98 2.41 -9.29 -28.55
CA SER A 98 1.23 -8.69 -29.20
C SER A 98 0.90 -7.33 -28.64
N VAL A 99 0.22 -6.53 -29.45
CA VAL A 99 -0.43 -5.29 -29.04
C VAL A 99 -1.89 -5.42 -29.42
N THR A 100 -2.78 -5.30 -28.44
CA THR A 100 -4.23 -5.48 -28.64
C THR A 100 -4.96 -4.20 -28.28
N PHE A 101 -5.59 -3.57 -29.27
CA PHE A 101 -6.43 -2.38 -29.04
C PHE A 101 -7.77 -2.81 -28.48
N THR A 102 -8.07 -2.39 -27.24
CA THR A 102 -9.38 -2.59 -26.60
C THR A 102 -10.34 -1.45 -26.93
N SER A 103 -9.79 -0.29 -27.30
CA SER A 103 -10.54 0.85 -27.86
C SER A 103 -9.64 1.70 -28.78
N ALA A 104 -10.18 2.79 -29.33
CA ALA A 104 -9.39 3.74 -30.12
C ALA A 104 -8.31 4.46 -29.29
N THR A 105 -8.46 4.49 -27.97
CA THR A 105 -7.58 5.21 -27.04
C THR A 105 -7.01 4.32 -25.95
N ARG A 106 -7.09 2.99 -26.11
CA ARG A 106 -6.58 2.01 -25.13
C ARG A 106 -6.01 0.78 -25.84
N ALA A 107 -4.81 0.38 -25.45
CA ALA A 107 -4.11 -0.77 -26.01
C ALA A 107 -3.36 -1.54 -24.91
N ASP A 108 -3.40 -2.86 -25.00
CA ASP A 108 -2.69 -3.75 -24.09
C ASP A 108 -1.47 -4.32 -24.80
N VAL A 109 -0.29 -4.19 -24.18
CA VAL A 109 0.99 -4.69 -24.67
C VAL A 109 1.33 -5.95 -23.88
N VAL A 110 1.48 -7.08 -24.59
CA VAL A 110 1.87 -8.35 -23.97
C VAL A 110 3.33 -8.64 -24.27
N THR A 111 4.14 -8.84 -23.24
CA THR A 111 5.57 -9.16 -23.33
C THR A 111 5.85 -10.53 -22.75
N ALA A 112 6.86 -11.22 -23.32
CA ALA A 112 7.28 -12.53 -22.85
C ALA A 112 8.40 -12.39 -21.83
N THR A 113 8.21 -12.86 -20.61
CA THR A 113 9.24 -12.95 -19.56
C THR A 113 9.61 -14.41 -19.30
N ASP A 114 10.59 -14.63 -18.41
CA ASP A 114 10.98 -15.98 -18.00
C ASP A 114 9.89 -16.67 -17.15
N ASP A 115 9.08 -15.87 -16.44
CA ASP A 115 8.01 -16.34 -15.54
C ASP A 115 6.62 -16.40 -16.20
N GLY A 116 6.49 -15.93 -17.44
CA GLY A 116 5.22 -15.97 -18.17
C GLY A 116 5.04 -14.80 -19.11
N ASP A 117 3.78 -14.49 -19.41
CA ASP A 117 3.43 -13.33 -20.21
C ASP A 117 2.97 -12.20 -19.27
N GLU A 118 3.56 -11.03 -19.44
CA GLU A 118 3.17 -9.82 -18.71
C GLU A 118 2.35 -8.91 -19.63
N THR A 119 1.38 -8.20 -19.06
CA THR A 119 0.51 -7.29 -19.80
C THR A 119 0.54 -5.91 -19.19
N MET A 120 0.88 -4.91 -20.00
CA MET A 120 0.83 -3.49 -19.63
C MET A 120 -0.24 -2.78 -20.45
N THR A 121 -1.04 -1.93 -19.80
CA THR A 121 -2.05 -1.13 -20.47
C THR A 121 -1.47 0.23 -20.84
N PHE A 122 -1.73 0.69 -22.06
CA PHE A 122 -1.46 2.05 -22.50
C PHE A 122 -2.76 2.76 -22.90
N VAL A 123 -2.84 4.05 -22.58
CA VAL A 123 -3.93 4.95 -22.97
C VAL A 123 -3.42 6.12 -23.81
N LEU A 124 -4.22 6.58 -24.77
CA LEU A 124 -3.85 7.71 -25.64
C LEU A 124 -4.31 9.02 -25.00
N GLU A 125 -3.35 9.84 -24.58
CA GLU A 125 -3.58 11.16 -23.99
C GLU A 125 -2.75 12.22 -24.73
N ASP A 126 -3.37 13.33 -25.14
CA ASP A 126 -2.68 14.43 -25.84
C ASP A 126 -1.87 14.01 -27.09
N GLY A 127 -2.24 12.89 -27.72
CA GLY A 127 -1.56 12.34 -28.89
C GLY A 127 -0.39 11.39 -28.58
N GLU A 128 -0.13 11.12 -27.30
CA GLU A 128 0.93 10.24 -26.83
C GLU A 128 0.33 9.03 -26.10
N TRP A 129 0.92 7.84 -26.31
CA TRP A 129 0.52 6.63 -25.60
C TRP A 129 1.24 6.60 -24.25
N LYS A 130 0.47 6.51 -23.17
CA LYS A 130 0.96 6.59 -21.79
C LYS A 130 0.58 5.35 -21.01
N LEU A 131 1.46 4.91 -20.12
CA LEU A 131 1.24 3.75 -19.27
C LEU A 131 0.09 4.02 -18.29
N ASP A 132 -0.90 3.15 -18.28
CA ASP A 132 -2.00 3.12 -17.30
C ASP A 132 -1.71 2.01 -16.29
N PHE A 133 -1.36 2.42 -15.06
CA PHE A 133 -0.84 1.55 -14.01
C PHE A 133 -1.64 1.65 -12.71
N GLU A 134 -2.62 2.55 -12.63
CA GLU A 134 -3.45 2.78 -11.45
C GLU A 134 -4.10 1.48 -10.95
N ASP A 135 -4.85 0.78 -11.81
CA ASP A 135 -5.59 -0.43 -11.43
C ASP A 135 -4.68 -1.55 -10.91
N PHE A 136 -3.50 -1.71 -11.52
CA PHE A 136 -2.52 -2.70 -11.07
C PHE A 136 -2.00 -2.35 -9.68
N MET A 137 -1.60 -1.10 -9.47
CA MET A 137 -1.05 -0.65 -8.18
C MET A 137 -2.10 -0.71 -7.07
N LYS A 138 -3.33 -0.30 -7.35
CA LYS A 138 -4.44 -0.44 -6.40
C LYS A 138 -4.64 -1.89 -6.00
N GLY A 139 -4.68 -2.80 -6.96
CA GLY A 139 -4.80 -4.23 -6.70
C GLY A 139 -3.66 -4.79 -5.85
N ALA A 140 -2.41 -4.42 -6.16
CA ALA A 140 -1.24 -4.87 -5.40
C ALA A 140 -1.23 -4.34 -3.96
N ILE A 141 -1.61 -3.07 -3.76
CA ILE A 141 -1.70 -2.46 -2.42
C ILE A 141 -2.85 -3.10 -1.63
N ASP A 142 -4.04 -3.23 -2.21
CA ASP A 142 -5.19 -3.85 -1.55
C ASP A 142 -4.94 -5.32 -1.20
N GLU A 143 -4.20 -6.05 -2.03
CA GLU A 143 -3.76 -7.41 -1.71
C GLU A 143 -2.78 -7.43 -0.53
N GLY A 144 -1.82 -6.50 -0.48
CA GLY A 144 -0.93 -6.33 0.66
C GLY A 144 -1.66 -5.93 1.95
N LEU A 145 -2.78 -5.22 1.84
CA LEU A 145 -3.65 -4.81 2.94
C LEU A 145 -4.73 -5.84 3.27
N ALA A 146 -4.81 -6.96 2.56
CA ALA A 146 -5.88 -7.93 2.73
C ALA A 146 -5.98 -8.43 4.18
N GLY A 147 -7.16 -8.29 4.78
CA GLY A 147 -7.42 -8.67 6.18
C GLY A 147 -7.27 -7.53 7.20
N SER A 148 -6.74 -6.37 6.80
CA SER A 148 -6.69 -5.17 7.65
C SER A 148 -8.04 -4.45 7.76
N GLY A 149 -8.93 -4.64 6.78
CA GLY A 149 -10.16 -3.86 6.65
C GLY A 149 -9.96 -2.46 6.08
N ILE A 150 -8.73 -2.14 5.63
CA ILE A 150 -8.33 -0.88 5.00
C ILE A 150 -8.14 -1.12 3.50
N THR A 151 -8.58 -0.17 2.68
CA THR A 151 -8.32 -0.12 1.24
C THR A 151 -7.35 1.01 0.89
N VAL A 152 -6.76 0.95 -0.30
CA VAL A 152 -5.93 2.04 -0.84
C VAL A 152 -6.71 3.35 -0.95
N ASP A 153 -8.00 3.27 -1.27
CA ASP A 153 -8.87 4.45 -1.34
C ASP A 153 -9.08 5.07 0.07
N ASP A 154 -9.15 4.25 1.13
CA ASP A 154 -9.23 4.75 2.52
C ASP A 154 -7.93 5.47 2.93
N ILE A 155 -6.77 4.96 2.49
CA ILE A 155 -5.45 5.57 2.70
C ILE A 155 -5.43 6.96 2.04
N ILE A 156 -5.79 7.03 0.77
CA ILE A 156 -5.79 8.27 -0.04
C ILE A 156 -6.81 9.27 0.51
N ALA A 157 -8.01 8.82 0.86
CA ALA A 157 -9.06 9.67 1.40
C ALA A 157 -8.74 10.19 2.81
N ARG A 158 -7.66 9.69 3.43
CA ARG A 158 -7.29 9.98 4.83
C ARG A 158 -8.42 9.64 5.80
N GLU A 159 -9.23 8.64 5.44
CA GLU A 159 -10.36 8.17 6.24
C GLU A 159 -9.91 7.18 7.33
N ILE A 160 -8.64 6.81 7.32
CA ILE A 160 -7.99 6.10 8.43
C ILE A 160 -7.78 7.11 9.56
N GLN A 161 -8.60 7.00 10.61
CA GLN A 161 -8.40 7.76 11.85
C GLN A 161 -7.20 7.20 12.61
N GLY A 162 -6.01 7.70 12.31
CA GLY A 162 -4.78 7.36 12.99
C GLY A 162 -3.59 7.38 12.03
N ASP A 163 -2.52 8.03 12.47
CA ASP A 163 -1.19 7.92 11.87
C ASP A 163 -0.87 6.43 11.61
N LEU A 164 -0.37 6.04 10.42
CA LEU A 164 -0.12 4.63 10.06
C LEU A 164 1.09 4.02 10.82
N GLY A 165 1.42 4.58 12.00
CA GLY A 165 2.40 4.04 12.92
C GLY A 165 3.83 4.03 12.37
N MET A 166 4.15 4.88 11.39
CA MET A 166 5.44 4.85 10.70
C MET A 166 5.96 6.27 10.41
N GLY A 167 6.17 7.08 11.45
CA GLY A 167 7.17 8.15 11.40
C GLY A 167 6.71 9.56 11.77
N ASP A 168 6.46 9.84 13.05
CA ASP A 168 7.22 10.81 13.85
C ASP A 168 6.72 10.71 15.30
N THR A 169 7.65 10.83 16.24
CA THR A 169 7.38 10.73 17.67
C THR A 169 6.59 11.95 18.12
N VAL A 170 5.26 11.93 18.00
CA VAL A 170 4.41 12.92 18.68
C VAL A 170 4.39 12.57 20.16
N SER A 171 5.38 13.06 20.88
CA SER A 171 5.38 13.08 22.33
C SER A 171 4.12 13.81 22.81
N GLY A 172 3.16 13.05 23.37
CA GLY A 172 1.98 13.58 24.04
C GLY A 172 0.61 13.19 23.51
N THR A 173 0.45 12.21 22.62
CA THR A 173 -0.89 11.77 22.19
C THR A 173 -1.45 10.68 23.10
N ASP A 174 -2.43 11.04 23.93
CA ASP A 174 -3.37 10.10 24.53
C ASP A 174 -4.15 9.40 23.39
N PHE A 175 -3.94 8.10 23.19
CA PHE A 175 -4.73 7.31 22.23
C PHE A 175 -6.13 7.07 22.81
N GLU A 176 -7.21 7.26 22.05
CA GLU A 176 -8.57 6.92 22.50
C GLU A 176 -9.25 5.99 21.49
N VAL A 177 -9.66 4.80 21.93
CA VAL A 177 -10.25 3.75 21.07
C VAL A 177 -11.50 3.15 21.70
N GLY A 178 -12.38 2.55 20.89
CA GLY A 178 -13.59 1.85 21.36
C GLY A 178 -14.83 2.74 21.47
N SER A 179 -15.94 2.15 21.94
CA SER A 179 -17.22 2.86 22.10
C SER A 179 -17.90 2.41 23.39
N GLY A 180 -17.95 3.31 24.37
CA GLY A 180 -18.42 2.99 25.72
C GLY A 180 -18.48 4.24 26.59
N SER A 181 -19.31 4.19 27.63
CA SER A 181 -19.48 5.32 28.56
C SER A 181 -18.44 5.36 29.68
N SER A 182 -17.65 4.30 29.83
CA SER A 182 -16.54 4.19 30.77
C SER A 182 -15.22 4.02 30.02
N SER A 183 -14.09 4.12 30.71
CA SER A 183 -12.77 4.03 30.09
C SER A 183 -11.76 3.25 30.92
N VAL A 184 -10.88 2.52 30.25
CA VAL A 184 -9.66 1.92 30.80
C VAL A 184 -8.47 2.72 30.27
N ARG A 185 -7.73 3.40 31.15
CA ARG A 185 -6.52 4.16 30.81
C ARG A 185 -5.29 3.34 31.18
N ILE A 186 -4.41 3.11 30.21
CA ILE A 186 -3.19 2.32 30.38
C ILE A 186 -2.01 3.21 29.99
N THR A 187 -1.13 3.49 30.94
CA THR A 187 0.07 4.30 30.75
C THR A 187 1.29 3.38 30.77
N ASN A 188 2.15 3.49 29.76
CA ASN A 188 3.42 2.76 29.77
C ASN A 188 4.41 3.45 30.73
N ASP A 189 4.68 2.84 31.88
CA ASP A 189 5.70 3.27 32.86
C ASP A 189 6.80 2.20 33.02
N LEU A 190 7.10 1.47 31.94
CA LEU A 190 8.17 0.46 31.89
C LEU A 190 9.57 1.08 31.77
N GLY A 191 9.65 2.40 31.59
CA GLY A 191 10.89 3.16 31.51
C GLY A 191 11.48 3.18 30.10
N SER A 192 12.12 2.09 29.68
CA SER A 192 12.83 2.03 28.38
C SER A 192 12.16 1.11 27.35
N TRP A 193 11.04 0.48 27.70
CA TRP A 193 10.43 -0.58 26.91
C TRP A 193 9.12 -0.11 26.28
N ASP A 194 8.98 -0.36 24.99
CA ASP A 194 7.76 -0.09 24.24
C ASP A 194 6.70 -1.17 24.47
N ILE A 195 5.42 -0.80 24.59
CA ILE A 195 4.30 -1.75 24.63
C ILE A 195 3.79 -1.96 23.20
N TRP A 196 3.83 -3.20 22.71
CA TRP A 196 3.41 -3.57 21.36
C TRP A 196 1.96 -4.04 21.25
N TYR A 197 1.41 -4.62 22.33
CA TYR A 197 0.03 -5.11 22.32
C TYR A 197 -0.70 -4.74 23.60
N VAL A 198 -1.97 -4.35 23.46
CA VAL A 198 -2.88 -4.03 24.57
C VAL A 198 -4.20 -4.75 24.36
N TYR A 199 -4.59 -5.59 25.31
CA TYR A 199 -5.85 -6.33 25.30
C TYR A 199 -6.72 -5.89 26.47
N VAL A 200 -8.00 -5.64 26.18
CA VAL A 200 -9.04 -5.35 27.18
C VAL A 200 -10.25 -6.20 26.82
N SER A 201 -10.51 -7.25 27.61
CA SER A 201 -11.55 -8.23 27.37
C SER A 201 -12.51 -8.31 28.56
N PRO A 202 -13.83 -8.44 28.38
CA PRO A 202 -14.73 -8.75 29.49
C PRO A 202 -14.27 -10.03 30.21
N SER A 203 -14.21 -10.04 31.54
CA SER A 203 -13.69 -11.20 32.30
C SER A 203 -14.52 -12.49 32.16
N GLU A 204 -15.71 -12.40 31.54
CA GLU A 204 -16.53 -13.57 31.20
C GLU A 204 -16.11 -14.24 29.88
N GLU A 205 -15.32 -13.56 29.06
CA GLU A 205 -14.79 -14.08 27.80
C GLU A 205 -13.52 -14.91 28.04
N SER A 206 -13.38 -16.02 27.31
CA SER A 206 -12.20 -16.90 27.41
C SER A 206 -11.05 -16.49 26.48
N GLN A 207 -11.26 -15.48 25.64
CA GLN A 207 -10.29 -14.97 24.68
C GLN A 207 -10.01 -13.49 24.96
N TRP A 208 -8.76 -13.06 24.72
CA TRP A 208 -8.33 -11.66 24.91
C TRP A 208 -8.95 -10.68 23.92
N GLY A 209 -9.50 -11.18 22.81
CA GLY A 209 -10.06 -10.36 21.75
C GLY A 209 -9.00 -9.71 20.87
N GLN A 210 -9.37 -8.59 20.25
CA GLN A 210 -8.49 -7.84 19.37
C GLN A 210 -7.56 -6.91 20.16
N ASP A 211 -6.36 -6.72 19.65
CA ASP A 211 -5.45 -5.69 20.13
C ASP A 211 -6.11 -4.30 20.01
N ARG A 212 -5.90 -3.48 21.04
CA ARG A 212 -6.49 -2.15 21.19
C ARG A 212 -5.57 -1.05 20.66
N LEU A 213 -4.28 -1.30 20.46
CA LEU A 213 -3.39 -0.35 19.80
C LEU A 213 -3.67 -0.28 18.29
N GLY A 214 -4.05 -1.42 17.70
CA GLY A 214 -4.42 -1.49 16.28
C GLY A 214 -3.26 -1.06 15.40
N SER A 215 -3.53 -0.24 14.37
CA SER A 215 -2.50 0.30 13.47
C SER A 215 -1.58 1.34 14.11
N SER A 216 -1.86 1.81 15.33
CA SER A 216 -1.02 2.77 16.06
C SER A 216 0.33 2.16 16.47
N GLY A 217 0.44 0.82 16.47
CA GLY A 217 1.67 0.05 16.47
C GLY A 217 2.42 -0.04 17.81
N ILE A 218 2.60 1.07 18.52
CA ILE A 218 3.49 1.14 19.69
C ILE A 218 2.98 2.16 20.71
N LEU A 219 2.89 1.74 21.98
CA LEU A 219 2.70 2.65 23.10
C LEU A 219 4.04 2.88 23.82
N SER A 220 4.75 3.94 23.44
CA SER A 220 6.06 4.27 24.02
C SER A 220 6.04 4.69 25.49
N PRO A 221 7.17 4.59 26.22
CA PRO A 221 7.27 5.04 27.60
C PRO A 221 6.73 6.45 27.85
N GLY A 222 5.89 6.58 28.87
CA GLY A 222 5.20 7.81 29.25
C GLY A 222 3.88 8.06 28.53
N ASN A 223 3.60 7.36 27.42
CA ASN A 223 2.35 7.52 26.67
C ASN A 223 1.20 6.73 27.31
N THR A 224 -0.03 7.16 26.99
CA THR A 224 -1.26 6.55 27.53
C THR A 224 -2.24 6.19 26.41
N ILE A 225 -2.83 5.00 26.49
CA ILE A 225 -4.03 4.62 25.72
C ILE A 225 -5.26 4.61 26.62
N THR A 226 -6.39 5.08 26.07
CA THR A 226 -7.71 5.13 26.69
C THR A 226 -8.67 4.25 25.88
N VAL A 227 -9.05 3.09 26.42
CA VAL A 227 -10.01 2.17 25.80
C VAL A 227 -11.41 2.44 26.37
N LYS A 228 -12.34 2.92 25.54
CA LYS A 228 -13.75 3.08 25.90
C LYS A 228 -14.47 1.75 25.91
N VAL A 229 -15.11 1.47 27.04
CA VAL A 229 -15.83 0.22 27.29
C VAL A 229 -17.18 0.49 27.98
N ALA A 230 -18.07 -0.48 27.91
CA ALA A 230 -19.24 -0.48 28.78
C ALA A 230 -18.79 -0.67 30.25
N PRO A 231 -19.54 -0.17 31.24
CA PRO A 231 -19.26 -0.51 32.64
C PRO A 231 -19.37 -2.02 32.87
N GLY A 232 -18.41 -2.60 33.57
CA GLY A 232 -18.35 -4.06 33.78
C GLY A 232 -17.00 -4.52 34.34
N THR A 233 -16.80 -5.83 34.38
CA THR A 233 -15.55 -6.45 34.84
C THR A 233 -14.71 -6.91 33.65
N TYR A 234 -13.43 -6.54 33.65
CA TYR A 234 -12.52 -6.75 32.54
C TYR A 234 -11.20 -7.38 32.97
N ASP A 235 -10.63 -8.19 32.08
CA ASP A 235 -9.25 -8.63 32.11
C ASP A 235 -8.44 -7.79 31.13
N ILE A 236 -7.26 -7.36 31.58
CA ILE A 236 -6.36 -6.48 30.84
C ILE A 236 -5.00 -7.18 30.75
N MET A 237 -4.44 -7.23 29.55
CA MET A 237 -3.09 -7.73 29.32
C MET A 237 -2.36 -6.75 28.40
N VAL A 238 -1.09 -6.49 28.71
CA VAL A 238 -0.19 -5.81 27.78
C VAL A 238 1.04 -6.67 27.53
N THR A 239 1.64 -6.50 26.35
CA THR A 239 2.86 -7.19 25.95
C THR A 239 3.86 -6.18 25.43
N ASP A 240 5.08 -6.21 25.95
CA ASP A 240 6.16 -5.32 25.49
C ASP A 240 6.90 -5.86 24.26
N GLU A 241 7.87 -5.10 23.79
CA GLU A 241 8.66 -5.39 22.58
C GLU A 241 9.51 -6.67 22.66
N ASP A 242 9.84 -7.13 23.87
CA ASP A 242 10.58 -8.38 24.10
C ASP A 242 9.64 -9.59 24.31
N GLY A 243 8.33 -9.34 24.35
CA GLY A 243 7.30 -10.35 24.53
C GLY A 243 6.96 -10.64 25.99
N ASP A 244 7.44 -9.84 26.95
CA ASP A 244 7.07 -9.97 28.35
C ASP A 244 5.62 -9.49 28.54
N THR A 245 4.87 -10.18 29.39
CA THR A 245 3.45 -9.91 29.64
C THR A 245 3.20 -9.34 31.01
N TYR A 246 2.19 -8.47 31.08
CA TYR A 246 1.76 -7.81 32.32
C TYR A 246 0.23 -7.88 32.35
N SER A 247 -0.33 -8.48 33.40
CA SER A 247 -1.76 -8.78 33.44
C SER A 247 -2.50 -8.23 34.65
N ARG A 248 -3.78 -7.92 34.46
CA ARG A 248 -4.77 -7.61 35.51
C ARG A 248 -6.07 -8.35 35.23
N TYR A 249 -6.46 -9.21 36.15
CA TYR A 249 -7.70 -9.98 36.03
C TYR A 249 -8.78 -9.43 36.94
N GLY A 250 -10.03 -9.47 36.49
CA GLY A 250 -11.21 -9.14 37.28
C GLY A 250 -11.32 -7.67 37.68
N VAL A 251 -10.84 -6.76 36.84
CA VAL A 251 -10.85 -5.32 37.11
C VAL A 251 -12.27 -4.78 36.95
N ASP A 252 -12.80 -4.15 38.01
CA ASP A 252 -14.10 -3.47 37.95
C ASP A 252 -13.97 -2.07 37.32
N VAL A 253 -14.59 -1.87 36.17
CA VAL A 253 -14.58 -0.63 35.39
C VAL A 253 -15.93 0.07 35.56
N GLY A 254 -15.99 0.94 36.58
CA GLY A 254 -17.19 1.73 36.90
C GLY A 254 -17.34 3.00 36.05
N PRO A 255 -18.30 3.89 36.39
CA PRO A 255 -18.57 5.14 35.67
C PRO A 255 -17.39 6.12 35.63
N ASN A 256 -16.46 6.02 36.59
CA ASN A 256 -15.26 6.85 36.65
C ASN A 256 -14.08 6.26 35.83
N GLY A 257 -14.29 5.09 35.22
CA GLY A 257 -13.25 4.34 34.53
C GLY A 257 -12.25 3.65 35.49
N TYR A 258 -11.19 3.13 34.90
CA TYR A 258 -10.06 2.51 35.56
C TYR A 258 -8.75 3.05 34.96
N GLY A 259 -7.73 3.19 35.78
CA GLY A 259 -6.40 3.65 35.35
C GLY A 259 -5.31 2.70 35.84
N TRP A 260 -4.37 2.39 34.95
CA TRP A 260 -3.22 1.54 35.25
C TRP A 260 -1.96 2.13 34.63
N SER A 261 -0.96 2.40 35.47
CA SER A 261 0.41 2.66 35.02
C SER A 261 1.18 1.34 35.09
N VAL A 262 1.55 0.82 33.93
CA VAL A 262 2.24 -0.47 33.79
C VAL A 262 3.70 -0.29 34.18
N THR A 263 4.16 -1.03 35.16
CA THR A 263 5.55 -0.97 35.64
C THR A 263 6.20 -2.35 35.59
N LEU A 264 7.53 -2.42 35.65
CA LEU A 264 8.27 -3.70 35.67
C LEU A 264 7.87 -4.62 36.84
N SER A 265 7.27 -4.09 37.92
CA SER A 265 6.74 -4.94 39.01
C SER A 265 5.44 -5.66 38.67
N ASP A 266 4.81 -5.32 37.54
CA ASP A 266 3.56 -5.93 37.08
C ASP A 266 3.75 -7.13 36.17
N MET A 267 5.01 -7.48 35.86
CA MET A 267 5.37 -8.58 34.96
C MET A 267 4.93 -9.93 35.54
N ASP A 268 4.40 -10.80 34.69
CA ASP A 268 3.82 -12.11 35.04
C ASP A 268 4.87 -13.20 35.38
#